data_AF-B0E1S5-F1
#
_entry.id   AF-B0E1S5-F1
#
_cell.length_a   1.000
_cell.length_b   1.000
_cell.length_c   1.000
_cell.angle_alpha   90.00
_cell.angle_beta   90.00
_cell.angle_gamma   90.00
#
_symmetry.space_group_name_H-M   'P 1'
#
loop_
_entity.id
_entity.type
_entity.pdbx_description
1 polymer ?
#
loop_
_entity_poly.entity_id
_entity_poly.type
_entity_poly.pdbx_seq_one_letter_code
_entity_poly.pdbx_strand_id
1 'polypeptide(L)'
;MYDTGLSNTYFFVENGKELTKIDGGLVCATIPTDISVPWLIQSRLHVKVKRGGSERAGDLWSDVPEGAIAKLLLNIIYLEDSTDSDAITARLGMTCRRLHGICKVPILERQLPMMRALVRRGRLVISKKDSDSVVMLRAEELRDVNDIFEASFHKFQYSVGHFATQEIGSVHGLIFHAHSITNITMNLGHSEITVGKGSTPLCPLRIFWETGFHVSAFLASAKIACLFKQHNAGIIKPMGKEKLPYANVNLDTDQGIKGLYIYSPLLFYEAYFPLTLRVLHSRCIRKLFLSNTGLGTSDWTNILPFISMPLLLEFGVGYGYIAFSDLSSFLGRHPNITHLDLFCIISMRPKIMFPIEWERLELEAFKGIPDTVSILLSWGKRSFPMLRSVSLTLRSSSIMTVSGPPTWATEEGKVIDDILGKLAHYDRATIHLCIQLQHPFNLFEWFSEKDAKPCSLESVKKLEIDMMDGWPMSPKTFEAFFFWVSNYRFLFVQELELKRIASPDPGIWTEKLNGLWDLCPELQSITLGGKVYKRPMQI
;
A
#
# COMPACT_ATOMS: atom_id res chain seq x y z
N MET A 1 -29.08 39.96 11.97
CA MET A 1 -28.35 39.62 10.73
C MET A 1 -26.90 39.93 11.01
N TYR A 2 -26.11 38.90 11.32
CA TYR A 2 -24.67 39.05 11.58
C TYR A 2 -23.93 38.76 10.28
N ASP A 3 -23.20 39.77 9.84
CA ASP A 3 -22.31 39.81 8.71
C ASP A 3 -21.08 38.94 9.01
N THR A 4 -20.93 37.82 8.31
CA THR A 4 -19.77 36.93 8.43
C THR A 4 -18.77 37.31 7.35
N GLY A 5 -17.79 38.12 7.72
CA GLY A 5 -16.72 38.59 6.85
C GLY A 5 -15.96 37.45 6.19
N LEU A 6 -16.12 37.34 4.87
CA LEU A 6 -15.17 36.67 3.98
C LEU A 6 -14.11 37.72 3.59
N SER A 7 -12.86 37.48 3.96
CA SER A 7 -11.74 38.33 3.60
C SER A 7 -11.46 38.20 2.09
N ASN A 8 -11.91 39.17 1.31
CA ASN A 8 -11.47 39.35 -0.06
C ASN A 8 -10.05 39.96 -0.04
N THR A 9 -9.06 39.22 -0.57
CA THR A 9 -7.73 39.77 -0.80
C THR A 9 -7.77 40.63 -2.08
N TYR A 10 -7.54 41.93 -1.94
CA TYR A 10 -7.43 42.87 -3.06
C TYR A 10 -5.95 43.11 -3.40
N PHE A 11 -5.59 43.13 -4.68
CA PHE A 11 -4.25 43.49 -5.15
C PHE A 11 -4.29 44.89 -5.80
N PHE A 12 -3.30 45.73 -5.50
CA PHE A 12 -3.08 47.03 -6.14
C PHE A 12 -1.73 47.01 -6.85
N VAL A 13 -1.67 47.52 -8.09
CA VAL A 13 -0.42 47.76 -8.81
C VAL A 13 -0.41 49.23 -9.22
N GLU A 14 0.54 50.00 -8.71
CA GLU A 14 0.75 51.40 -9.07
C GLU A 14 2.09 51.53 -9.82
N ASN A 15 2.03 51.96 -11.08
CA ASN A 15 3.17 51.99 -12.02
C ASN A 15 4.05 53.24 -11.83
N GLY A 16 5.37 53.03 -11.75
CA GLY A 16 6.37 54.06 -12.02
C GLY A 16 6.25 54.62 -13.45
N LYS A 17 6.37 55.96 -13.56
CA LYS A 17 6.28 56.84 -14.76
C LYS A 17 7.16 56.35 -15.93
N GLU A 18 6.89 56.61 -17.22
CA GLU A 18 6.33 57.81 -17.86
C GLU A 18 5.73 57.45 -19.24
N LEU A 19 4.44 57.72 -19.46
CA LEU A 19 3.80 58.02 -20.75
C LEU A 19 2.42 58.63 -20.42
N THR A 20 2.29 59.93 -20.72
CA THR A 20 1.07 60.76 -20.80
C THR A 20 -0.19 60.30 -20.04
N LYS A 21 -0.47 61.07 -18.97
CA LYS A 21 -1.72 61.18 -18.20
C LYS A 21 -2.98 60.84 -19.01
N ILE A 22 -3.66 59.75 -18.62
CA ILE A 22 -5.10 59.57 -18.85
C ILE A 22 -5.75 59.21 -17.52
N ASP A 23 -6.81 59.94 -17.19
CA ASP A 23 -7.46 59.99 -15.88
C ASP A 23 -8.01 58.65 -15.35
N GLY A 24 -7.71 58.41 -14.07
CA GLY A 24 -8.56 57.77 -13.05
C GLY A 24 -9.21 56.43 -13.40
N GLY A 25 -8.58 55.32 -12.99
CA GLY A 25 -9.24 54.02 -12.92
C GLY A 25 -8.45 53.02 -12.08
N LEU A 26 -9.15 52.38 -11.12
CA LEU A 26 -8.63 51.28 -10.31
C LEU A 26 -8.96 49.96 -11.01
N VAL A 27 -7.98 49.06 -11.17
CA VAL A 27 -8.19 47.72 -11.75
C VAL A 27 -8.19 46.70 -10.61
N CYS A 28 -9.34 46.08 -10.33
CA CYS A 28 -9.45 44.95 -9.41
C CYS A 28 -9.72 43.67 -10.21
N ALA A 29 -8.88 42.66 -10.03
CA ALA A 29 -9.18 41.30 -10.47
C ALA A 29 -9.74 40.52 -9.27
N THR A 30 -10.95 39.99 -9.39
CA THR A 30 -11.57 39.12 -8.39
C THR A 30 -11.64 37.72 -8.97
N ILE A 31 -11.02 36.74 -8.32
CA ILE A 31 -11.16 35.32 -8.67
C ILE A 31 -12.09 34.69 -7.63
N PRO A 32 -13.36 34.39 -7.96
CA PRO A 32 -14.28 33.74 -7.02
C PRO A 32 -13.77 32.34 -6.66
N THR A 33 -13.88 31.95 -5.39
CA THR A 33 -13.39 30.66 -4.86
C THR A 33 -14.30 29.47 -5.23
N ASP A 34 -15.40 29.72 -5.94
CA ASP A 34 -16.58 28.87 -6.06
C ASP A 34 -16.95 28.49 -7.51
N ILE A 35 -16.11 28.80 -8.51
CA ILE A 35 -16.37 28.46 -9.93
C ILE A 35 -15.31 27.49 -10.47
N SER A 36 -15.76 26.43 -11.16
CA SER A 36 -14.88 25.51 -11.89
C SER A 36 -14.12 26.24 -13.01
N VAL A 37 -12.80 26.28 -12.90
CA VAL A 37 -11.88 27.06 -13.74
C VAL A 37 -11.82 26.70 -15.25
N PRO A 38 -12.27 25.52 -15.75
CA PRO A 38 -12.29 25.28 -17.20
C PRO A 38 -13.12 26.29 -17.99
N TRP A 39 -14.11 26.94 -17.37
CA TRP A 39 -14.90 28.01 -17.98
C TRP A 39 -14.13 29.32 -18.17
N LEU A 40 -13.08 29.59 -17.40
CA LEU A 40 -12.32 30.85 -17.42
C LEU A 40 -11.34 30.98 -18.60
N ILE A 41 -11.09 29.88 -19.33
CA ILE A 41 -10.21 29.88 -20.51
C ILE A 41 -11.01 29.76 -21.81
N GLN A 42 -12.19 29.13 -21.78
CA GLN A 42 -13.14 29.18 -22.91
C GLN A 42 -13.99 30.45 -22.92
N SER A 43 -14.23 31.05 -21.76
CA SER A 43 -14.89 32.36 -21.63
C SER A 43 -13.84 33.37 -21.20
N ARG A 44 -13.61 34.37 -22.05
CA ARG A 44 -12.74 35.54 -21.81
C ARG A 44 -12.76 35.94 -20.33
N LEU A 45 -11.58 36.01 -19.70
CA LEU A 45 -11.41 36.39 -18.30
C LEU A 45 -12.17 37.72 -18.06
N HIS A 46 -13.19 37.78 -17.21
CA HIS A 46 -13.94 39.02 -17.00
C HIS A 46 -13.16 39.96 -16.07
N VAL A 47 -12.39 40.89 -16.63
CA VAL A 47 -11.77 41.99 -15.88
C VAL A 47 -12.76 43.15 -15.81
N LYS A 48 -13.24 43.49 -14.61
CA LYS A 48 -14.08 44.68 -14.39
C LYS A 48 -13.18 45.89 -14.17
N VAL A 49 -13.19 46.83 -15.12
CA VAL A 49 -12.54 48.14 -14.96
C VAL A 49 -13.58 49.15 -14.52
N LYS A 50 -13.38 49.77 -13.35
CA LYS A 50 -14.28 50.81 -12.84
C LYS A 50 -13.73 52.19 -13.21
N ARG A 51 -14.35 52.84 -14.20
CA ARG A 51 -14.02 54.22 -14.60
C ARG A 51 -15.20 55.13 -14.30
N GLY A 52 -15.00 56.15 -13.46
CA GLY A 52 -15.93 57.27 -13.30
C GLY A 52 -17.40 56.90 -13.04
N GLY A 53 -17.68 56.01 -12.09
CA GLY A 53 -19.06 55.80 -11.58
C GLY A 53 -20.03 55.01 -12.47
N SER A 54 -19.62 54.49 -13.62
CA SER A 54 -20.46 53.62 -14.47
C SER A 54 -19.82 52.25 -14.68
N GLU A 55 -20.51 51.18 -14.24
CA GLU A 55 -20.17 49.80 -14.60
C GLU A 55 -20.77 49.47 -15.98
N ARG A 56 -19.93 49.28 -17.00
CA ARG A 56 -20.33 48.60 -18.24
C ARG A 56 -19.47 47.36 -18.43
N ALA A 57 -20.13 46.21 -18.58
CA ALA A 57 -19.49 44.99 -19.05
C ALA A 57 -19.34 45.08 -20.58
N GLY A 58 -18.16 45.46 -21.05
CA GLY A 58 -17.78 45.40 -22.46
C GLY A 58 -16.68 44.36 -22.66
N ASP A 59 -16.69 43.68 -23.81
CA ASP A 59 -15.65 42.75 -24.25
C ASP A 59 -14.32 43.48 -24.51
N LEU A 60 -13.57 43.75 -23.44
CA LEU A 60 -12.34 44.54 -23.44
C LEU A 60 -11.09 43.70 -23.79
N TRP A 61 -11.21 42.73 -24.72
CA TRP A 61 -10.13 41.78 -25.01
C TRP A 61 -9.52 41.89 -26.41
N SER A 62 -10.09 42.68 -27.33
CA SER A 62 -9.48 42.88 -28.66
C SER A 62 -8.18 43.69 -28.60
N ASP A 63 -7.97 44.46 -27.52
CA ASP A 63 -6.93 45.48 -27.45
C ASP A 63 -5.89 45.22 -26.34
N VAL A 64 -5.97 44.10 -25.61
CA VAL A 64 -4.96 43.74 -24.61
C VAL A 64 -3.80 43.06 -25.33
N PRO A 65 -2.59 43.64 -25.36
CA PRO A 65 -1.45 42.99 -25.99
C PRO A 65 -1.20 41.64 -25.31
N GLU A 66 -0.97 40.58 -26.08
CA GLU A 66 -0.69 39.24 -25.52
C GLU A 66 0.43 39.25 -24.46
N GLY A 67 1.41 40.17 -24.62
CA GLY A 67 2.49 40.39 -23.65
C GLY A 67 2.03 40.91 -22.28
N ALA A 68 0.91 41.62 -22.18
CA ALA A 68 0.38 42.13 -20.91
C ALA A 68 -0.24 41.02 -20.05
N ILE A 69 -0.91 40.06 -20.68
CA ILE A 69 -1.49 38.88 -20.01
C ILE A 69 -0.37 37.98 -19.50
N ALA A 70 0.64 37.72 -20.33
CA ALA A 70 1.82 36.94 -19.94
C ALA A 70 2.53 37.61 -18.74
N LYS A 71 2.73 38.93 -18.79
CA LYS A 71 3.35 39.68 -17.69
C LYS A 71 2.52 39.63 -16.40
N LEU A 72 1.20 39.72 -16.48
CA LEU A 72 0.31 39.59 -15.32
C LEU A 72 0.39 38.19 -14.70
N LEU A 73 0.36 37.14 -15.53
CA LEU A 73 0.48 35.76 -15.06
C LEU A 73 1.85 35.51 -14.42
N LEU A 74 2.93 36.01 -15.00
CA LEU A 74 4.27 35.94 -14.39
C LEU A 74 4.29 36.70 -13.05
N ASN A 75 3.69 37.89 -12.97
CA ASN A 75 3.61 38.63 -11.71
C ASN A 75 2.82 37.88 -10.62
N ILE A 76 1.77 37.14 -10.99
CA ILE A 76 1.01 36.28 -10.07
C ILE A 76 1.85 35.08 -9.61
N ILE A 77 2.60 34.46 -10.52
CA ILE A 77 3.47 33.31 -10.22
C ILE A 77 4.65 33.74 -9.32
N TYR A 78 5.24 34.90 -9.60
CA TYR A 78 6.38 35.48 -8.88
C TYR A 78 5.98 36.44 -7.76
N LEU A 79 4.74 36.42 -7.29
CA LEU A 79 4.34 37.14 -6.08
C LEU A 79 5.00 36.44 -4.88
N GLU A 80 6.17 36.96 -4.48
CA GLU A 80 7.16 36.30 -3.61
C GLU A 80 6.74 36.13 -2.15
N ASP A 81 5.69 36.82 -1.66
CA ASP A 81 5.49 36.98 -0.20
C ASP A 81 4.16 36.48 0.37
N SER A 82 3.30 35.79 -0.39
CA SER A 82 2.07 35.23 0.18
C SER A 82 2.19 33.74 0.48
N THR A 83 1.78 33.33 1.69
CA THR A 83 1.57 31.92 2.05
C THR A 83 0.61 31.19 1.09
N ASP A 84 -0.18 31.95 0.33
CA ASP A 84 -1.13 31.45 -0.67
C ASP A 84 -0.55 31.34 -2.08
N SER A 85 0.66 31.87 -2.32
CA SER A 85 1.30 31.90 -3.65
C SER A 85 1.43 30.49 -4.24
N ASP A 86 1.75 29.49 -3.42
CA ASP A 86 1.85 28.09 -3.85
C ASP A 86 0.48 27.51 -4.24
N ALA A 87 -0.55 27.81 -3.46
CA ALA A 87 -1.90 27.34 -3.72
C ALA A 87 -2.46 27.97 -5.00
N ILE A 88 -2.19 29.26 -5.21
CA ILE A 88 -2.60 30.01 -6.41
C ILE A 88 -1.85 29.49 -7.63
N THR A 89 -0.53 29.34 -7.54
CA THR A 89 0.32 28.84 -8.64
C THR A 89 -0.05 27.40 -9.01
N ALA A 90 -0.30 26.54 -8.02
CA ALA A 90 -0.80 25.18 -8.26
C ALA A 90 -2.19 25.18 -8.91
N ARG A 91 -3.12 26.02 -8.43
CA ARG A 91 -4.45 26.17 -9.05
C ARG A 91 -4.34 26.65 -10.49
N LEU A 92 -3.47 27.61 -10.75
CA LEU A 92 -3.21 28.14 -12.09
C LEU A 92 -2.62 27.06 -13.01
N GLY A 93 -1.66 26.28 -12.52
CA GLY A 93 -1.09 25.14 -13.23
C GLY A 93 -2.10 24.05 -13.55
N MET A 94 -3.13 23.85 -12.72
CA MET A 94 -4.21 22.88 -12.97
C MET A 94 -5.24 23.35 -14.02
N THR A 95 -5.24 24.63 -14.42
CA THR A 95 -6.26 25.17 -15.34
C THR A 95 -6.08 24.73 -16.79
N CYS A 96 -4.83 24.64 -17.27
CA CYS A 96 -4.52 24.14 -18.61
C CYS A 96 -3.07 23.63 -18.73
N ARG A 97 -2.82 22.80 -19.73
CA ARG A 97 -1.51 22.17 -19.98
C ARG A 97 -0.37 23.16 -20.19
N ARG A 98 -0.65 24.31 -20.83
CA ARG A 98 0.37 25.36 -21.06
C ARG A 98 0.80 26.02 -19.74
N LEU A 99 -0.16 26.38 -18.91
CA LEU A 99 0.11 26.95 -17.58
C LEU A 99 0.73 25.93 -16.64
N HIS A 100 0.36 24.65 -16.76
CA HIS A 100 1.04 23.57 -16.04
C HIS A 100 2.55 23.58 -16.32
N GLY A 101 2.97 23.67 -17.58
CA GLY A 101 4.39 23.72 -17.95
C GLY A 101 5.12 24.93 -17.34
N ILE A 102 4.48 26.10 -17.34
CA ILE A 102 5.04 27.34 -16.78
C ILE A 102 5.10 27.29 -15.25
N CYS A 103 4.05 26.81 -14.60
CA CYS A 103 3.93 26.77 -13.14
C CYS A 103 4.68 25.60 -12.52
N LYS A 104 4.98 24.53 -13.29
CA LYS A 104 5.65 23.32 -12.79
C LYS A 104 6.98 23.66 -12.11
N VAL A 105 7.91 24.30 -12.82
CA VAL A 105 9.26 24.54 -12.30
C VAL A 105 9.21 25.37 -11.00
N PRO A 106 8.53 26.53 -10.92
CA PRO A 106 8.44 27.31 -9.69
C PRO A 106 7.82 26.55 -8.51
N ILE A 107 6.76 25.75 -8.73
CA ILE A 107 6.14 24.93 -7.68
C ILE A 107 7.16 23.94 -7.12
N LEU A 108 7.88 23.26 -8.00
CA LEU A 108 8.84 22.24 -7.60
C LEU A 108 10.08 22.84 -6.93
N GLU A 109 10.53 24.01 -7.37
CA GLU A 109 11.62 24.76 -6.73
C GLU A 109 11.27 25.13 -5.29
N ARG A 110 10.02 25.51 -5.03
CA ARG A 110 9.53 25.80 -3.67
C ARG A 110 9.33 24.54 -2.83
N GLN A 111 8.96 23.41 -3.43
CA GLN A 111 8.83 22.12 -2.74
C GLN A 111 10.18 21.48 -2.41
N LEU A 112 11.23 21.78 -3.17
CA LEU A 112 12.55 21.16 -3.04
C LEU A 112 13.19 21.36 -1.65
N PRO A 113 13.22 22.57 -1.04
CA PRO A 113 13.68 22.75 0.33
C PRO A 113 12.94 21.87 1.36
N MET A 114 11.62 21.73 1.21
CA MET A 114 10.80 20.90 2.09
C MET A 114 11.17 19.42 1.94
N MET A 115 11.37 18.94 0.70
CA MET A 115 11.85 17.58 0.45
C MET A 115 13.22 17.32 1.08
N ARG A 116 14.17 18.24 0.92
CA ARG A 116 15.49 18.15 1.57
C ARG A 116 15.35 18.04 3.08
N ALA A 117 14.48 18.85 3.68
CA ALA A 117 14.21 18.80 5.12
C ALA A 117 13.62 17.45 5.54
N LEU A 118 12.69 16.89 4.77
CA LEU A 118 12.11 15.56 5.02
C LEU A 118 13.15 14.45 4.95
N VAL A 119 14.07 14.51 3.97
CA VAL A 119 15.18 13.55 3.84
C VAL A 119 16.16 13.66 5.02
N ARG A 120 16.58 14.88 5.40
CA ARG A 120 17.47 15.09 6.56
C ARG A 120 16.88 14.57 7.87
N ARG A 121 15.56 14.69 8.04
CA ARG A 121 14.84 14.18 9.21
C ARG A 121 14.62 12.66 9.18
N GLY A 122 15.05 11.96 8.14
CA GLY A 122 14.76 10.54 7.93
C GLY A 122 13.28 10.23 7.74
N ARG A 123 12.46 11.26 7.44
CA ARG A 123 11.02 11.10 7.18
C ARG A 123 10.74 10.78 5.72
N LEU A 124 11.66 11.11 4.82
CA LEU A 124 11.57 10.75 3.41
C LEU A 124 12.83 9.98 3.01
N VAL A 125 12.67 8.79 2.44
CA VAL A 125 13.75 7.97 1.90
C VAL A 125 13.46 7.78 0.42
N ILE A 126 14.38 8.27 -0.41
CA ILE A 126 14.31 8.10 -1.87
C ILE A 126 15.50 7.24 -2.26
N SER A 127 15.28 6.26 -3.12
CA SER A 127 16.35 5.44 -3.67
C SER A 127 16.24 5.33 -5.18
N LYS A 128 17.40 5.39 -5.82
CA LYS A 128 17.56 5.19 -7.26
C LYS A 128 18.22 3.84 -7.48
N LYS A 129 17.76 3.11 -8.49
CA LYS A 129 18.45 1.91 -8.96
C LYS A 129 19.43 2.37 -10.05
N ASP A 130 20.71 2.29 -9.73
CA ASP A 130 21.78 2.34 -10.73
C ASP A 130 22.12 0.90 -11.16
N SER A 131 22.80 0.71 -12.29
CA SER A 131 22.92 -0.54 -13.07
C SER A 131 22.93 -1.85 -12.27
N ASP A 132 23.55 -1.91 -11.08
CA ASP A 132 23.52 -3.07 -10.18
C ASP A 132 23.32 -2.74 -8.68
N SER A 133 23.01 -1.49 -8.30
CA SER A 133 22.89 -1.11 -6.89
C SER A 133 21.74 -0.14 -6.58
N VAL A 134 21.19 -0.26 -5.38
CA VAL A 134 20.16 0.67 -4.87
C VAL A 134 20.84 1.70 -3.99
N VAL A 135 20.97 2.92 -4.49
CA VAL A 135 21.58 4.04 -3.76
C VAL A 135 20.49 4.87 -3.10
N MET A 136 20.60 5.10 -1.80
CA MET A 136 19.73 6.03 -1.07
C MET A 136 20.22 7.46 -1.29
N LEU A 137 19.31 8.34 -1.76
CA LEU A 137 19.64 9.73 -2.01
C LEU A 137 19.76 10.51 -0.69
N ARG A 138 20.87 11.22 -0.54
CA ARG A 138 21.08 12.19 0.54
C ARG A 138 20.41 13.52 0.19
N ALA A 139 20.12 14.32 1.21
CA ALA A 139 19.47 15.62 0.99
C ALA A 139 20.32 16.57 0.13
N GLU A 140 21.64 16.44 0.17
CA GLU A 140 22.60 17.23 -0.59
C GLU A 140 22.70 16.82 -2.06
N GLU A 141 22.21 15.62 -2.39
CA GLU A 141 22.11 15.12 -3.77
C GLU A 141 20.84 15.61 -4.45
N LEU A 142 19.87 16.10 -3.68
CA LEU A 142 18.65 16.72 -4.19
C LEU A 142 18.92 18.18 -4.63
N ARG A 143 19.77 18.41 -5.63
CA ARG A 143 20.21 19.78 -6.02
C ARG A 143 19.28 20.49 -6.99
N ASP A 144 18.79 19.78 -8.01
CA ASP A 144 18.02 20.34 -9.12
C ASP A 144 16.61 19.75 -9.14
N VAL A 145 15.62 20.59 -9.44
CA VAL A 145 14.23 20.19 -9.63
C VAL A 145 14.09 19.18 -10.77
N ASN A 146 14.76 19.39 -11.90
CA ASN A 146 14.64 18.51 -13.06
C ASN A 146 15.23 17.13 -12.76
N ASP A 147 16.37 17.09 -12.06
CA ASP A 147 17.03 15.84 -11.66
C ASP A 147 16.19 14.99 -10.71
N ILE A 148 15.27 15.59 -9.97
CA ILE A 148 14.50 14.92 -8.93
C ILE A 148 13.10 14.63 -9.43
N PHE A 149 12.39 15.66 -9.85
CA PHE A 149 10.99 15.53 -10.22
C PHE A 149 10.81 14.95 -11.61
N GLU A 150 11.87 14.71 -12.39
CA GLU A 150 11.78 13.94 -13.64
C GLU A 150 12.66 12.68 -13.60
N ALA A 151 13.18 12.30 -12.44
CA ALA A 151 13.96 11.08 -12.28
C ALA A 151 13.10 9.82 -12.16
N SER A 152 13.74 8.70 -12.49
CA SER A 152 13.29 7.36 -12.15
C SER A 152 13.80 6.95 -10.78
N PHE A 153 12.89 6.52 -9.91
CA PHE A 153 13.15 6.05 -8.57
C PHE A 153 12.77 4.59 -8.43
N HIS A 154 13.58 3.85 -7.67
CA HIS A 154 13.31 2.46 -7.35
C HIS A 154 12.38 2.33 -6.15
N LYS A 155 12.65 3.09 -5.08
CA LYS A 155 11.81 3.08 -3.89
C LYS A 155 11.72 4.47 -3.28
N PHE A 156 10.50 4.81 -2.91
CA PHE A 156 10.08 6.04 -2.25
C PHE A 156 9.39 5.66 -0.93
N GLN A 157 9.88 6.12 0.21
CA GLN A 157 9.28 5.85 1.52
C GLN A 157 9.10 7.13 2.31
N TYR A 158 7.86 7.48 2.66
CA TYR A 158 7.52 8.67 3.45
C TYR A 158 6.86 8.30 4.77
N SER A 159 7.42 8.77 5.88
CA SER A 159 6.90 8.57 7.24
C SER A 159 6.27 9.86 7.76
N VAL A 160 4.95 9.87 7.89
CA VAL A 160 4.19 11.02 8.39
C VAL A 160 4.27 11.08 9.90
N GLY A 161 5.07 12.02 10.40
CA GLY A 161 5.05 12.40 11.82
C GLY A 161 3.90 13.36 12.13
N HIS A 162 3.75 14.41 11.31
CA HIS A 162 2.68 15.40 11.40
C HIS A 162 2.20 15.77 10.00
N PHE A 163 0.90 16.03 9.84
CA PHE A 163 0.29 16.36 8.56
C PHE A 163 0.45 17.87 8.30
N ALA A 164 1.65 18.32 7.93
CA ALA A 164 1.81 19.66 7.40
C ALA A 164 1.44 19.67 5.92
N THR A 165 0.51 20.55 5.52
CA THR A 165 0.01 20.65 4.13
C THR A 165 1.14 20.81 3.12
N GLN A 166 2.20 21.55 3.47
CA GLN A 166 3.38 21.74 2.62
C GLN A 166 4.21 20.46 2.45
N GLU A 167 4.39 19.66 3.52
CA GLU A 167 5.10 18.38 3.44
C GLU A 167 4.37 17.42 2.50
N ILE A 168 3.05 17.30 2.65
CA ILE A 168 2.20 16.44 1.81
C ILE A 168 2.20 16.95 0.36
N GLY A 169 2.09 18.26 0.16
CA GLY A 169 2.15 18.86 -1.17
C GLY A 169 3.47 18.58 -1.89
N SER A 170 4.58 18.65 -1.16
CA SER A 170 5.93 18.37 -1.70
C SER A 170 6.11 16.91 -2.06
N VAL A 171 5.66 16.00 -1.19
CA VAL A 171 5.66 14.55 -1.46
C VAL A 171 4.76 14.23 -2.65
N HIS A 172 3.59 14.85 -2.74
CA HIS A 172 2.68 14.69 -3.86
C HIS A 172 3.32 15.14 -5.18
N GLY A 173 3.93 16.33 -5.19
CA GLY A 173 4.62 16.86 -6.36
C GLY A 173 5.69 15.89 -6.84
N LEU A 174 6.46 15.30 -5.92
CA LEU A 174 7.49 14.33 -6.30
C LEU A 174 6.90 13.11 -6.97
N ILE A 175 5.91 12.51 -6.33
CA ILE A 175 5.29 11.30 -6.83
C ILE A 175 4.60 11.53 -8.17
N PHE A 176 3.97 12.70 -8.33
CA PHE A 176 3.22 13.05 -9.53
C PHE A 176 4.14 13.33 -10.73
N HIS A 177 5.30 13.97 -10.49
CA HIS A 177 6.16 14.40 -11.58
C HIS A 177 7.24 13.39 -11.96
N ALA A 178 7.65 12.50 -11.05
CA ALA A 178 8.71 11.51 -11.30
C ALA A 178 8.49 10.76 -12.63
N HIS A 179 9.57 10.36 -13.29
CA HIS A 179 9.46 9.61 -14.56
C HIS A 179 9.11 8.14 -14.35
N SER A 180 9.57 7.53 -13.25
CA SER A 180 9.12 6.21 -12.76
C SER A 180 9.31 6.07 -11.26
N ILE A 181 8.40 5.37 -10.57
CA ILE A 181 8.59 4.99 -9.17
C ILE A 181 8.19 3.53 -9.00
N THR A 182 9.16 2.63 -8.86
CA THR A 182 8.83 1.20 -8.74
C THR A 182 8.06 0.93 -7.46
N ASN A 183 8.53 1.45 -6.32
CA ASN A 183 7.93 1.18 -5.01
C ASN A 183 7.59 2.47 -4.27
N ILE A 184 6.35 2.63 -3.82
CA ILE A 184 5.93 3.74 -2.94
C ILE A 184 5.50 3.14 -1.60
N THR A 185 6.04 3.66 -0.50
CA THR A 185 5.67 3.29 0.87
C THR A 185 5.29 4.56 1.64
N MET A 186 4.07 4.65 2.15
CA MET A 186 3.68 5.74 3.07
C MET A 186 3.41 5.15 4.45
N ASN A 187 4.14 5.57 5.48
CA ASN A 187 3.93 5.20 6.89
C ASN A 187 3.23 6.36 7.60
N LEU A 188 1.93 6.31 7.83
CA LEU A 188 1.17 7.44 8.37
C LEU A 188 1.14 7.55 9.91
N GLY A 189 2.22 7.13 10.59
CA GLY A 189 2.40 7.26 12.05
C GLY A 189 1.38 6.51 12.91
N HIS A 190 1.67 6.37 14.21
CA HIS A 190 0.68 5.96 15.21
C HIS A 190 -0.12 7.19 15.62
N SER A 191 -1.44 7.19 15.46
CA SER A 191 -2.27 8.14 16.18
C SER A 191 -2.42 7.64 17.63
N GLU A 192 -1.64 8.18 18.56
CA GLU A 192 -2.04 8.19 19.96
C GLU A 192 -3.28 9.09 20.07
N ILE A 193 -4.45 8.51 19.88
CA ILE A 193 -5.69 9.16 20.30
C ILE A 193 -5.80 8.85 21.79
N THR A 194 -5.39 9.79 22.64
CA THR A 194 -5.67 9.72 24.09
C THR A 194 -7.18 9.98 24.30
N VAL A 195 -8.01 8.98 24.04
CA VAL A 195 -9.36 8.90 24.60
C VAL A 195 -9.27 7.96 25.79
N GLY A 196 -9.40 8.52 27.00
CA GLY A 196 -9.68 7.84 28.28
C GLY A 196 -8.87 6.58 28.63
N LYS A 197 -8.31 6.52 29.85
CA LYS A 197 -7.59 5.34 30.41
C LYS A 197 -8.20 4.00 29.96
N GLY A 198 -7.54 3.31 29.01
CA GLY A 198 -7.90 1.96 28.57
C GLY A 198 -7.81 1.64 27.07
N SER A 199 -7.47 2.57 26.18
CA SER A 199 -7.44 2.31 24.73
C SER A 199 -6.11 1.71 24.23
N THR A 200 -6.22 0.66 23.40
CA THR A 200 -5.12 0.07 22.61
C THR A 200 -4.65 1.04 21.53
N PRO A 201 -3.34 1.18 21.27
CA PRO A 201 -2.84 2.08 20.23
C PRO A 201 -3.32 1.64 18.85
N LEU A 202 -3.80 2.60 18.04
CA LEU A 202 -4.11 2.37 16.63
C LEU A 202 -2.82 2.10 15.85
N CYS A 203 -2.88 1.11 14.96
CA CYS A 203 -1.77 0.77 14.09
C CYS A 203 -1.52 1.83 13.00
N PRO A 204 -0.28 1.97 12.51
CA PRO A 204 0.06 2.95 11.51
C PRO A 204 -0.52 2.56 10.14
N LEU A 205 -1.12 3.53 9.43
CA LEU A 205 -1.54 3.33 8.05
C LEU A 205 -0.28 3.21 7.18
N ARG A 206 0.03 2.01 6.72
CA ARG A 206 1.03 1.76 5.67
C ARG A 206 0.34 1.67 4.30
N ILE A 207 0.89 2.26 3.26
CA ILE A 207 0.41 2.04 1.89
C ILE A 207 1.61 1.67 1.05
N PHE A 208 1.58 0.49 0.44
CA PHE A 208 2.61 0.05 -0.50
C PHE A 208 2.07 0.10 -1.92
N TRP A 209 2.94 0.42 -2.87
CA TRP A 209 2.58 0.51 -4.28
C TRP A 209 3.67 0.01 -5.20
N GLU A 210 3.29 -0.81 -6.18
CA GLU A 210 4.13 -1.19 -7.32
C GLU A 210 3.57 -0.50 -8.59
N THR A 211 4.25 0.53 -9.11
CA THR A 211 3.67 1.38 -10.18
C THR A 211 4.25 1.14 -11.58
N GLY A 212 3.38 1.25 -12.59
CA GLY A 212 3.43 2.31 -13.61
C GLY A 212 2.27 3.31 -13.35
N PHE A 213 2.53 4.61 -13.45
CA PHE A 213 1.82 5.79 -12.84
C PHE A 213 0.28 5.87 -12.83
N HIS A 214 -0.36 6.32 -11.72
CA HIS A 214 -0.56 7.73 -11.25
C HIS A 214 -1.22 7.79 -9.85
N VAL A 215 -0.94 8.83 -9.04
CA VAL A 215 -1.19 8.93 -7.57
C VAL A 215 -2.19 10.01 -7.12
N SER A 216 -2.89 10.65 -8.06
CA SER A 216 -3.68 11.87 -7.79
C SER A 216 -4.93 11.67 -6.91
N ALA A 217 -5.56 10.49 -6.96
CA ALA A 217 -6.79 10.22 -6.21
C ALA A 217 -6.55 10.06 -4.69
N PHE A 218 -5.39 9.54 -4.27
CA PHE A 218 -5.15 9.26 -2.85
C PHE A 218 -4.86 10.52 -2.01
N LEU A 219 -4.21 11.54 -2.57
CA LEU A 219 -3.78 12.71 -1.81
C LEU A 219 -4.87 13.78 -1.66
N ALA A 220 -5.93 13.71 -2.47
CA ALA A 220 -7.19 14.39 -2.18
C ALA A 220 -7.82 13.85 -0.87
N SER A 221 -7.78 12.53 -0.63
CA SER A 221 -8.20 11.93 0.64
C SER A 221 -7.30 12.35 1.81
N ALA A 222 -5.98 12.40 1.62
CA ALA A 222 -5.05 12.86 2.67
C ALA A 222 -5.26 14.35 3.03
N LYS A 223 -5.58 15.19 2.05
CA LYS A 223 -5.90 16.61 2.26
C LYS A 223 -7.24 16.82 2.97
N ILE A 224 -8.24 15.98 2.70
CA ILE A 224 -9.54 15.99 3.39
C ILE A 224 -9.42 15.43 4.83
N ALA A 225 -8.60 14.40 5.06
CA ALA A 225 -8.29 13.90 6.40
C ALA A 225 -7.59 14.95 7.27
N CYS A 226 -6.78 15.82 6.65
CA CYS A 226 -6.16 16.98 7.30
C CYS A 226 -7.19 18.03 7.75
N LEU A 227 -8.21 18.34 6.93
CA LEU A 227 -9.26 19.29 7.27
C LEU A 227 -10.10 18.81 8.47
N PHE A 228 -10.41 17.52 8.54
CA PHE A 228 -11.17 16.97 9.69
C PHE A 228 -10.34 16.90 10.98
N LYS A 229 -9.02 16.66 10.90
CA LYS A 229 -8.15 16.66 12.09
C LYS A 229 -8.06 18.05 12.76
N GLN A 230 -8.21 19.12 11.99
CA GLN A 230 -8.33 20.50 12.50
C GLN A 230 -9.71 20.81 13.08
N HIS A 231 -10.77 20.11 12.66
CA HIS A 231 -12.16 20.37 13.06
C HIS A 231 -12.71 19.46 14.17
N ASN A 232 -11.98 18.43 14.61
CA ASN A 232 -12.40 17.51 15.69
C ASN A 232 -12.36 18.10 17.12
N ALA A 233 -12.48 19.43 17.27
CA ALA A 233 -12.75 20.10 18.54
C ALA A 233 -14.25 20.41 18.77
N GLY A 234 -15.16 19.96 17.88
CA GLY A 234 -16.60 20.18 18.05
C GLY A 234 -17.47 19.17 17.30
N ILE A 235 -18.64 18.86 17.86
CA ILE A 235 -19.64 17.92 17.35
C ILE A 235 -20.10 18.32 15.94
N ILE A 236 -19.98 17.42 14.96
CA ILE A 236 -20.34 17.67 13.55
C ILE A 236 -21.76 17.15 13.24
N LYS A 237 -22.58 18.01 12.63
CA LYS A 237 -23.83 17.66 11.91
C LYS A 237 -23.50 17.22 10.46
N PRO A 238 -24.27 16.31 9.85
CA PRO A 238 -23.99 15.80 8.50
C PRO A 238 -24.06 16.92 7.44
N MET A 239 -23.05 16.96 6.56
CA MET A 239 -23.07 17.82 5.38
C MET A 239 -24.08 17.29 4.35
N GLY A 240 -24.90 18.20 3.80
CA GLY A 240 -25.90 17.90 2.79
C GLY A 240 -25.30 17.48 1.44
N LYS A 241 -26.19 17.10 0.51
CA LYS A 241 -25.95 16.53 -0.83
C LYS A 241 -25.19 17.46 -1.80
N GLU A 242 -23.98 17.88 -1.48
CA GLU A 242 -23.14 18.64 -2.40
C GLU A 242 -22.34 17.71 -3.34
N LYS A 243 -22.38 18.01 -4.63
CA LYS A 243 -21.64 17.28 -5.67
C LYS A 243 -20.14 17.54 -5.51
N LEU A 244 -19.36 16.48 -5.27
CA LEU A 244 -17.89 16.56 -5.20
C LEU A 244 -17.30 16.98 -6.57
N PRO A 245 -16.35 17.95 -6.62
CA PRO A 245 -15.89 18.62 -7.84
C PRO A 245 -14.91 17.81 -8.72
N TYR A 246 -14.73 16.51 -8.49
CA TYR A 246 -13.66 15.71 -9.12
C TYR A 246 -14.14 14.72 -10.19
N ALA A 247 -15.25 14.99 -10.87
CA ALA A 247 -15.85 14.06 -11.83
C ALA A 247 -14.93 13.64 -13.01
N ASN A 248 -13.90 14.42 -13.37
CA ASN A 248 -13.20 14.31 -14.66
C ASN A 248 -11.72 13.87 -14.62
N VAL A 249 -11.24 13.23 -13.56
CA VAL A 249 -9.87 12.66 -13.57
C VAL A 249 -9.90 11.32 -14.31
N ASN A 250 -9.47 11.32 -15.58
CA ASN A 250 -9.32 10.11 -16.38
C ASN A 250 -7.99 9.43 -16.00
N LEU A 251 -8.04 8.18 -15.53
CA LEU A 251 -6.87 7.37 -15.13
C LEU A 251 -6.39 6.45 -16.27
N ASP A 252 -6.62 6.86 -17.52
CA ASP A 252 -6.45 6.05 -18.73
C ASP A 252 -5.00 6.15 -19.25
N THR A 253 -4.06 5.51 -18.54
CA THR A 253 -2.70 5.29 -19.04
C THR A 253 -2.44 3.80 -19.14
N ASP A 254 -1.85 3.37 -20.27
CA ASP A 254 -1.63 1.95 -20.64
C ASP A 254 -0.76 1.15 -19.65
N GLN A 255 -0.16 1.79 -18.65
CA GLN A 255 0.80 1.20 -17.71
C GLN A 255 0.32 1.15 -16.25
N GLY A 256 -0.98 1.33 -15.98
CA GLY A 256 -1.52 1.59 -14.64
C GLY A 256 -1.07 0.67 -13.49
N ILE A 257 -1.40 1.09 -12.27
CA ILE A 257 -1.05 0.47 -10.98
C ILE A 257 -1.19 -1.06 -11.02
N LYS A 258 -0.07 -1.79 -10.84
CA LYS A 258 -0.10 -3.26 -10.86
C LYS A 258 -0.45 -3.85 -9.51
N GLY A 259 0.02 -3.26 -8.42
CA GLY A 259 -0.27 -3.75 -7.08
C GLY A 259 -0.61 -2.61 -6.12
N LEU A 260 -1.68 -2.78 -5.34
CA LEU A 260 -2.20 -1.84 -4.34
C LEU A 260 -2.27 -2.50 -2.97
N TYR A 261 -1.64 -1.90 -1.96
CA TYR A 261 -1.68 -2.41 -0.59
C TYR A 261 -2.24 -1.34 0.36
N ILE A 262 -3.35 -1.64 1.01
CA ILE A 262 -4.08 -0.73 1.90
C ILE A 262 -3.96 -1.25 3.34
N TYR A 263 -3.30 -0.52 4.23
CA TYR A 263 -3.19 -0.91 5.65
C TYR A 263 -4.03 -0.04 6.60
N SER A 264 -5.27 0.33 6.25
CA SER A 264 -6.12 1.20 7.09
C SER A 264 -7.61 1.18 6.78
N PRO A 265 -8.47 1.41 7.80
CA PRO A 265 -9.92 1.62 7.62
C PRO A 265 -10.26 2.87 6.82
N LEU A 266 -9.42 3.91 6.94
CA LEU A 266 -9.83 5.28 6.62
C LEU A 266 -10.30 5.43 5.18
N LEU A 267 -9.72 4.65 4.26
CA LEU A 267 -10.10 4.64 2.86
C LEU A 267 -11.51 4.10 2.60
N PHE A 268 -12.08 3.36 3.55
CA PHE A 268 -13.41 2.77 3.43
C PHE A 268 -14.48 3.54 4.22
N TYR A 269 -14.13 4.62 4.92
CA TYR A 269 -15.11 5.48 5.55
C TYR A 269 -15.87 6.31 4.52
N GLU A 270 -17.12 6.66 4.84
CA GLU A 270 -18.10 7.28 3.93
C GLU A 270 -17.52 8.47 3.14
N ALA A 271 -16.74 9.34 3.80
CA ALA A 271 -16.13 10.51 3.18
C ALA A 271 -15.10 10.19 2.08
N TYR A 272 -14.44 9.04 2.16
CA TYR A 272 -13.36 8.62 1.24
C TYR A 272 -13.77 7.48 0.32
N PHE A 273 -14.82 6.74 0.70
CA PHE A 273 -15.24 5.52 0.02
C PHE A 273 -15.48 5.71 -1.49
N PRO A 274 -16.16 6.77 -1.98
CA PRO A 274 -16.34 6.97 -3.42
C PRO A 274 -15.00 7.10 -4.18
N LEU A 275 -14.02 7.77 -3.58
CA LEU A 275 -12.71 7.97 -4.20
C LEU A 275 -11.89 6.68 -4.18
N THR A 276 -11.90 5.97 -3.05
CA THR A 276 -11.28 4.65 -2.93
C THR A 276 -11.87 3.66 -3.91
N LEU A 277 -13.19 3.61 -4.06
CA LEU A 277 -13.86 2.76 -5.05
C LEU A 277 -13.42 3.09 -6.46
N ARG A 278 -13.33 4.37 -6.83
CA ARG A 278 -12.84 4.77 -8.16
C ARG A 278 -11.42 4.27 -8.41
N VAL A 279 -10.53 4.32 -7.41
CA VAL A 279 -9.17 3.77 -7.54
C VAL A 279 -9.21 2.25 -7.67
N LEU A 280 -10.01 1.57 -6.84
CA LEU A 280 -10.16 0.11 -6.88
C LEU A 280 -10.83 -0.37 -8.17
N HIS A 281 -11.64 0.44 -8.84
CA HIS A 281 -12.22 0.11 -10.16
C HIS A 281 -11.27 0.36 -11.33
N SER A 282 -10.05 0.81 -11.07
CA SER A 282 -9.04 0.92 -12.11
C SER A 282 -8.79 -0.44 -12.76
N ARG A 283 -8.74 -0.45 -14.09
CA ARG A 283 -8.60 -1.68 -14.89
C ARG A 283 -7.24 -2.35 -14.74
N CYS A 284 -6.25 -1.68 -14.16
CA CYS A 284 -4.86 -2.14 -14.19
C CYS A 284 -4.43 -2.92 -12.93
N ILE A 285 -5.21 -2.89 -11.84
CA ILE A 285 -4.82 -3.51 -10.57
C ILE A 285 -4.83 -5.03 -10.70
N ARG A 286 -3.65 -5.62 -10.58
CA ARG A 286 -3.41 -7.08 -10.60
C ARG A 286 -3.18 -7.66 -9.22
N LYS A 287 -2.77 -6.86 -8.25
CA LYS A 287 -2.55 -7.28 -6.86
C LYS A 287 -3.25 -6.33 -5.90
N LEU A 288 -4.06 -6.87 -5.00
CA LEU A 288 -4.68 -6.11 -3.93
C LEU A 288 -4.39 -6.78 -2.60
N PHE A 289 -3.83 -6.03 -1.66
CA PHE A 289 -3.65 -6.47 -0.28
C PHE A 289 -4.36 -5.52 0.68
N LEU A 290 -5.32 -6.04 1.43
CA LEU A 290 -6.12 -5.30 2.40
C LEU A 290 -5.71 -5.72 3.81
N SER A 291 -4.97 -4.89 4.53
CA SER A 291 -4.48 -5.23 5.85
C SER A 291 -4.97 -4.27 6.92
N ASN A 292 -5.12 -4.76 8.16
CA ASN A 292 -5.20 -3.90 9.34
C ASN A 292 -6.22 -2.77 9.21
N THR A 293 -7.35 -3.10 8.60
CA THR A 293 -8.36 -2.10 8.30
C THR A 293 -9.17 -1.77 9.53
N GLY A 294 -9.09 -2.50 10.64
CA GLY A 294 -9.99 -2.28 11.78
C GLY A 294 -11.48 -2.41 11.43
N LEU A 295 -11.80 -2.87 10.21
CA LEU A 295 -13.15 -3.07 9.71
C LEU A 295 -13.67 -4.40 10.24
N GLY A 296 -14.89 -4.38 10.73
CA GLY A 296 -15.61 -5.56 11.16
C GLY A 296 -16.14 -6.37 9.98
N THR A 297 -16.67 -7.57 10.27
CA THR A 297 -17.31 -8.42 9.26
C THR A 297 -18.44 -7.69 8.53
N SER A 298 -19.27 -6.95 9.25
CA SER A 298 -20.39 -6.17 8.69
C SER A 298 -19.93 -5.10 7.70
N ASP A 299 -18.78 -4.48 7.95
CA ASP A 299 -18.24 -3.46 7.04
C ASP A 299 -17.84 -4.12 5.72
N TRP A 300 -17.17 -5.28 5.78
CA TRP A 300 -16.77 -6.01 4.58
C TRP A 300 -17.95 -6.55 3.78
N THR A 301 -19.01 -6.99 4.45
CA THR A 301 -20.28 -7.34 3.78
C THR A 301 -20.81 -6.17 2.95
N ASN A 302 -20.63 -4.93 3.42
CA ASN A 302 -21.04 -3.73 2.69
C ASN A 302 -19.99 -3.29 1.66
N ILE A 303 -18.69 -3.45 1.91
CA ILE A 303 -17.62 -2.92 1.05
C ILE A 303 -17.32 -3.84 -0.14
N LEU A 304 -17.12 -5.14 0.10
CA LEU A 304 -16.66 -6.07 -0.92
C LEU A 304 -17.56 -6.12 -2.17
N PRO A 305 -18.90 -6.12 -2.08
CA PRO A 305 -19.77 -6.13 -3.25
C PRO A 305 -19.53 -4.99 -4.22
N PHE A 306 -19.08 -3.83 -3.72
CA PHE A 306 -18.77 -2.68 -4.57
C PHE A 306 -17.40 -2.77 -5.22
N ILE A 307 -16.49 -3.62 -4.78
CA ILE A 307 -15.15 -3.74 -5.36
C ILE A 307 -15.21 -4.65 -6.59
N SER A 308 -14.71 -4.18 -7.73
CA SER A 308 -14.65 -4.94 -8.99
C SER A 308 -13.35 -4.63 -9.72
N MET A 309 -12.48 -5.63 -9.86
CA MET A 309 -11.16 -5.54 -10.50
C MET A 309 -10.98 -6.70 -11.49
N PRO A 310 -11.35 -6.54 -12.78
CA PRO A 310 -11.38 -7.66 -13.72
C PRO A 310 -10.00 -8.30 -13.99
N LEU A 311 -8.89 -7.58 -13.75
CA LEU A 311 -7.53 -8.08 -13.95
C LEU A 311 -6.84 -8.52 -12.64
N LEU A 312 -7.57 -8.64 -11.53
CA LEU A 312 -7.00 -9.03 -10.25
C LEU A 312 -6.51 -10.48 -10.29
N LEU A 313 -5.21 -10.68 -10.05
CA LEU A 313 -4.52 -11.97 -10.03
C LEU A 313 -4.11 -12.39 -8.62
N GLU A 314 -3.74 -11.42 -7.77
CA GLU A 314 -3.33 -11.67 -6.40
C GLU A 314 -4.24 -10.89 -5.44
N PHE A 315 -4.83 -11.61 -4.49
CA PHE A 315 -5.64 -11.00 -3.44
C PHE A 315 -5.15 -11.42 -2.07
N GLY A 316 -5.00 -10.47 -1.16
CA GLY A 316 -4.62 -10.77 0.20
C GLY A 316 -5.32 -9.92 1.25
N VAL A 317 -5.48 -10.50 2.42
CA VAL A 317 -6.17 -9.93 3.57
C VAL A 317 -5.30 -10.14 4.80
N GLY A 318 -4.74 -9.05 5.33
CA GLY A 318 -4.00 -9.03 6.59
C GLY A 318 -4.84 -8.48 7.74
N TYR A 319 -4.63 -8.96 8.96
CA TYR A 319 -5.22 -8.42 10.21
C TYR A 319 -6.62 -7.81 10.06
N GLY A 320 -7.62 -8.62 9.67
CA GLY A 320 -9.00 -8.17 9.45
C GLY A 320 -9.99 -9.31 9.67
N TYR A 321 -11.28 -8.99 9.71
CA TYR A 321 -12.34 -9.98 9.89
C TYR A 321 -13.24 -9.98 8.66
N ILE A 322 -12.92 -10.79 7.66
CA ILE A 322 -13.80 -11.00 6.50
C ILE A 322 -14.54 -12.32 6.71
N ALA A 323 -15.87 -12.29 6.64
CA ALA A 323 -16.65 -13.51 6.66
C ALA A 323 -16.35 -14.34 5.40
N PHE A 324 -16.22 -15.67 5.55
CA PHE A 324 -15.95 -16.55 4.41
C PHE A 324 -17.01 -16.44 3.30
N SER A 325 -18.27 -16.16 3.64
CA SER A 325 -19.34 -15.91 2.66
C SER A 325 -19.06 -14.68 1.79
N ASP A 326 -18.56 -13.60 2.40
CA ASP A 326 -18.25 -12.36 1.70
C ASP A 326 -16.99 -12.52 0.85
N LEU A 327 -15.97 -13.21 1.39
CA LEU A 327 -14.77 -13.59 0.65
C LEU A 327 -15.10 -14.47 -0.56
N SER A 328 -15.93 -15.49 -0.36
CA SER A 328 -16.42 -16.38 -1.43
C SER A 328 -17.11 -15.59 -2.53
N SER A 329 -18.04 -14.71 -2.16
CA SER A 329 -18.77 -13.86 -3.11
C SER A 329 -17.85 -12.89 -3.84
N PHE A 330 -16.79 -12.43 -3.18
CA PHE A 330 -15.76 -11.62 -3.80
C PHE A 330 -14.97 -12.44 -4.83
N LEU A 331 -14.45 -13.62 -4.45
CA LEU A 331 -13.65 -14.46 -5.34
C LEU A 331 -14.43 -14.98 -6.54
N GLY A 332 -15.71 -15.31 -6.38
CA GLY A 332 -16.59 -15.70 -7.51
C GLY A 332 -16.74 -14.61 -8.58
N ARG A 333 -16.61 -13.33 -8.20
CA ARG A 333 -16.60 -12.19 -9.14
C ARG A 333 -15.21 -11.91 -9.75
N HIS A 334 -14.16 -12.54 -9.23
CA HIS A 334 -12.77 -12.33 -9.63
C HIS A 334 -12.10 -13.67 -9.96
N PRO A 335 -12.56 -14.37 -11.02
CA PRO A 335 -12.10 -15.72 -11.35
C PRO A 335 -10.62 -15.81 -11.74
N ASN A 336 -10.00 -14.68 -12.12
CA ASN A 336 -8.60 -14.59 -12.52
C ASN A 336 -7.61 -14.63 -11.33
N ILE A 337 -8.10 -14.63 -10.09
CA ILE A 337 -7.23 -14.71 -8.91
C ILE A 337 -6.56 -16.08 -8.89
N THR A 338 -5.22 -16.07 -8.93
CA THR A 338 -4.38 -17.27 -8.85
C THR A 338 -3.62 -17.35 -7.52
N HIS A 339 -3.44 -16.23 -6.81
CA HIS A 339 -2.74 -16.17 -5.53
C HIS A 339 -3.62 -15.57 -4.44
N LEU A 340 -3.73 -16.26 -3.31
CA LEU A 340 -4.57 -15.88 -2.20
C LEU A 340 -3.80 -15.81 -0.88
N ASP A 341 -3.67 -14.64 -0.26
CA ASP A 341 -2.98 -14.47 1.03
C ASP A 341 -3.96 -14.14 2.15
N LEU A 342 -4.37 -15.14 2.92
CA LEU A 342 -5.33 -15.06 4.02
C LEU A 342 -4.61 -15.08 5.37
N PHE A 343 -3.73 -14.12 5.56
CA PHE A 343 -2.91 -14.01 6.76
C PHE A 343 -3.73 -13.79 8.05
N CYS A 344 -4.98 -13.33 8.01
CA CYS A 344 -5.81 -13.24 9.21
C CYS A 344 -7.29 -13.38 8.89
N ILE A 345 -7.82 -14.61 8.88
CA ILE A 345 -9.26 -14.86 8.91
C ILE A 345 -9.56 -15.66 10.17
N ILE A 346 -10.20 -15.00 11.13
CA ILE A 346 -10.72 -15.68 12.32
C ILE A 346 -12.15 -16.08 12.00
N SER A 347 -12.35 -17.29 11.48
CA SER A 347 -13.69 -17.86 11.35
C SER A 347 -14.03 -18.65 12.60
N MET A 348 -14.66 -17.98 13.58
CA MET A 348 -15.09 -18.61 14.83
C MET A 348 -16.36 -19.49 14.69
N ARG A 349 -16.73 -20.01 13.50
CA ARG A 349 -17.88 -20.93 13.43
C ARG A 349 -17.66 -22.16 12.53
N PRO A 350 -18.00 -23.37 12.99
CA PRO A 350 -17.45 -24.61 12.44
C PRO A 350 -18.25 -25.22 11.27
N LYS A 351 -19.26 -24.55 10.73
CA LYS A 351 -20.22 -25.21 9.79
C LYS A 351 -20.81 -24.28 8.74
N ILE A 352 -19.99 -23.45 8.09
CA ILE A 352 -20.46 -22.75 6.91
C ILE A 352 -20.34 -23.72 5.73
N MET A 353 -21.48 -24.17 5.19
CA MET A 353 -21.53 -24.83 3.88
C MET A 353 -21.00 -23.84 2.84
N PHE A 354 -19.95 -24.21 2.14
CA PHE A 354 -19.34 -23.37 1.12
C PHE A 354 -20.14 -23.42 -0.19
N PRO A 355 -20.26 -22.30 -0.92
CA PRO A 355 -20.84 -22.30 -2.26
C PRO A 355 -19.98 -23.15 -3.22
N ILE A 356 -20.64 -23.93 -4.09
CA ILE A 356 -20.05 -24.80 -5.12
C ILE A 356 -19.18 -24.01 -6.14
N GLU A 357 -19.30 -22.69 -6.16
CA GLU A 357 -18.74 -21.82 -7.20
C GLU A 357 -17.21 -21.69 -7.21
N TRP A 358 -16.49 -22.23 -6.22
CA TRP A 358 -15.02 -22.18 -6.17
C TRP A 358 -14.33 -23.14 -7.14
N GLU A 359 -15.05 -24.13 -7.70
CA GLU A 359 -14.51 -25.08 -8.69
C GLU A 359 -13.97 -24.39 -9.96
N ARG A 360 -14.29 -23.10 -10.16
CA ARG A 360 -13.81 -22.29 -11.29
C ARG A 360 -12.54 -21.51 -11.01
N LEU A 361 -12.05 -21.48 -9.78
CA LEU A 361 -10.87 -20.70 -9.44
C LEU A 361 -9.60 -21.48 -9.79
N GLU A 362 -8.75 -20.86 -10.60
CA GLU A 362 -7.43 -21.40 -10.97
C GLU A 362 -6.37 -21.04 -9.92
N LEU A 363 -6.65 -21.31 -8.64
CA LEU A 363 -5.70 -21.00 -7.57
C LEU A 363 -4.42 -21.84 -7.71
N GLU A 364 -3.31 -21.15 -7.86
CA GLU A 364 -1.96 -21.71 -7.92
C GLU A 364 -1.25 -21.64 -6.56
N ALA A 365 -1.59 -20.65 -5.74
CA ALA A 365 -0.96 -20.46 -4.45
C ALA A 365 -1.94 -19.93 -3.39
N PHE A 366 -1.84 -20.46 -2.18
CA PHE A 366 -2.41 -19.80 -1.01
C PHE A 366 -1.44 -19.69 0.15
N LYS A 367 -1.61 -18.60 0.90
CA LYS A 367 -0.89 -18.29 2.11
C LYS A 367 -1.89 -18.00 3.22
N GLY A 368 -1.59 -18.36 4.46
CA GLY A 368 -2.46 -18.01 5.59
C GLY A 368 -2.06 -18.69 6.89
N ILE A 369 -2.88 -18.50 7.93
CA ILE A 369 -2.74 -19.26 9.18
C ILE A 369 -3.21 -20.72 8.99
N PRO A 370 -2.73 -21.67 9.81
CA PRO A 370 -3.07 -23.10 9.67
C PRO A 370 -4.57 -23.37 9.52
N ASP A 371 -5.42 -22.80 10.37
CA ASP A 371 -6.87 -23.04 10.30
C ASP A 371 -7.46 -22.66 8.94
N THR A 372 -7.06 -21.50 8.42
CA THR A 372 -7.56 -21.00 7.13
C THR A 372 -7.09 -21.88 5.99
N VAL A 373 -5.82 -22.28 6.01
CA VAL A 373 -5.24 -23.16 4.99
C VAL A 373 -5.85 -24.57 5.06
N SER A 374 -6.07 -25.10 6.26
CA SER A 374 -6.76 -26.37 6.48
C SER A 374 -8.18 -26.37 5.92
N ILE A 375 -8.92 -25.26 6.12
CA ILE A 375 -10.25 -25.06 5.55
C ILE A 375 -10.20 -25.08 4.02
N LEU A 376 -9.30 -24.31 3.40
CA LEU A 376 -9.14 -24.31 1.94
C LEU A 376 -8.82 -25.72 1.42
N LEU A 377 -7.82 -26.39 2.02
CA LEU A 377 -7.41 -27.72 1.62
C LEU A 377 -8.48 -28.80 1.82
N SER A 378 -9.45 -28.59 2.72
CA SER A 378 -10.56 -29.52 2.93
C SER A 378 -11.46 -29.68 1.71
N TRP A 379 -11.41 -28.74 0.77
CA TRP A 379 -12.14 -28.85 -0.51
C TRP A 379 -11.48 -29.79 -1.52
N GLY A 380 -10.27 -30.24 -1.20
CA GLY A 380 -9.56 -31.28 -1.92
C GLY A 380 -9.06 -30.86 -3.30
N LYS A 381 -8.33 -31.80 -3.92
CA LYS A 381 -7.63 -31.65 -5.19
C LYS A 381 -8.52 -31.20 -6.36
N ARG A 382 -9.80 -31.59 -6.35
CA ARG A 382 -10.74 -31.22 -7.43
C ARG A 382 -10.99 -29.72 -7.48
N SER A 383 -10.94 -29.06 -6.32
CA SER A 383 -11.18 -27.63 -6.20
C SER A 383 -9.98 -26.80 -6.63
N PHE A 384 -8.76 -27.31 -6.43
CA PHE A 384 -7.51 -26.61 -6.75
C PHE A 384 -6.54 -27.48 -7.56
N PRO A 385 -6.89 -27.83 -8.81
CA PRO A 385 -6.05 -28.70 -9.63
C PRO A 385 -4.70 -28.05 -9.99
N MET A 386 -4.61 -26.71 -9.94
CA MET A 386 -3.41 -25.94 -10.28
C MET A 386 -2.54 -25.58 -9.07
N LEU A 387 -2.85 -26.10 -7.89
CA LEU A 387 -2.12 -25.76 -6.67
C LEU A 387 -0.64 -26.16 -6.76
N ARG A 388 0.23 -25.16 -6.64
CA ARG A 388 1.70 -25.29 -6.69
C ARG A 388 2.39 -24.78 -5.44
N SER A 389 1.74 -23.91 -4.65
CA SER A 389 2.36 -23.39 -3.44
C SER A 389 1.38 -23.25 -2.28
N VAL A 390 1.83 -23.68 -1.11
CA VAL A 390 1.12 -23.52 0.16
C VAL A 390 2.05 -22.87 1.15
N SER A 391 1.65 -21.73 1.70
CA SER A 391 2.43 -21.01 2.72
C SER A 391 1.66 -20.93 4.03
N LEU A 392 2.16 -21.59 5.06
CA LEU A 392 1.64 -21.52 6.42
C LEU A 392 2.34 -20.37 7.15
N THR A 393 1.57 -19.55 7.85
CA THR A 393 2.12 -18.59 8.79
C THR A 393 1.73 -18.99 10.20
N LEU A 394 2.70 -19.54 10.94
CA LEU A 394 2.54 -19.89 12.34
C LEU A 394 2.79 -18.64 13.19
N ARG A 395 1.80 -18.31 14.01
CA ARG A 395 1.90 -17.25 15.00
C ARG A 395 2.02 -17.91 16.35
N SER A 396 2.93 -17.42 17.18
CA SER A 396 2.82 -17.74 18.61
C SER A 396 1.53 -17.10 19.10
N SER A 397 0.53 -17.92 19.42
CA SER A 397 -0.66 -17.48 20.14
C SER A 397 -0.30 -17.18 21.60
N SER A 398 0.71 -16.33 21.84
CA SER A 398 1.08 -15.87 23.18
C SER A 398 0.10 -14.81 23.69
N ILE A 399 -1.20 -14.98 23.42
CA ILE A 399 -2.20 -14.31 24.24
C ILE A 399 -2.12 -15.01 25.58
N MET A 400 -1.44 -14.32 26.50
CA MET A 400 -1.09 -14.71 27.85
C MET A 400 -2.29 -15.26 28.63
N THR A 401 -2.67 -16.52 28.43
CA THR A 401 -3.45 -17.25 29.43
C THR A 401 -2.49 -17.55 30.56
N VAL A 402 -2.39 -16.59 31.48
CA VAL A 402 -1.63 -16.65 32.71
C VAL A 402 -2.02 -17.96 33.42
N SER A 403 -1.05 -18.86 33.64
CA SER A 403 -1.06 -20.02 34.57
C SER A 403 -1.30 -21.46 34.08
N GLY A 404 -1.21 -21.79 32.78
CA GLY A 404 -1.24 -23.21 32.34
C GLY A 404 -0.14 -23.57 31.32
N PRO A 405 0.33 -24.83 31.27
CA PRO A 405 1.09 -25.32 30.13
C PRO A 405 0.26 -25.10 28.85
N PRO A 406 0.89 -24.65 27.75
CA PRO A 406 0.18 -24.23 26.56
C PRO A 406 -0.50 -25.41 25.86
N THR A 407 -1.80 -25.62 26.10
CA THR A 407 -2.62 -26.62 25.38
C THR A 407 -2.70 -26.33 23.88
N TRP A 408 -2.48 -25.07 23.48
CA TRP A 408 -2.56 -24.64 22.08
C TRP A 408 -1.49 -25.28 21.17
N ALA A 409 -0.32 -25.64 21.71
CA ALA A 409 0.73 -26.27 20.90
C ALA A 409 0.25 -27.60 20.30
N THR A 410 -0.54 -28.36 21.07
CA THR A 410 -1.15 -29.63 20.61
C THR A 410 -2.31 -29.44 19.64
N GLU A 411 -2.99 -28.29 19.64
CA GLU A 411 -4.08 -28.02 18.70
C GLU A 411 -3.54 -27.55 17.36
N GLU A 412 -2.62 -26.59 17.35
CA GLU A 412 -1.99 -26.14 16.11
C GLU A 412 -1.17 -27.25 15.45
N GLY A 413 -0.46 -28.07 16.22
CA GLY A 413 0.24 -29.26 15.72
C GLY A 413 -0.70 -30.19 14.95
N LYS A 414 -1.86 -30.52 15.52
CA LYS A 414 -2.90 -31.33 14.85
C LYS A 414 -3.43 -30.69 13.57
N VAL A 415 -3.59 -29.36 13.53
CA VAL A 415 -4.05 -28.66 12.32
C VAL A 415 -2.99 -28.74 11.22
N ILE A 416 -1.72 -28.61 11.57
CA ILE A 416 -0.63 -28.76 10.60
C ILE A 416 -0.55 -30.22 10.11
N ASP A 417 -0.69 -31.20 10.99
CA ASP A 417 -0.72 -32.62 10.59
C ASP A 417 -1.90 -32.92 9.65
N ASP A 418 -3.06 -32.33 9.91
CA ASP A 418 -4.22 -32.39 9.02
C ASP A 418 -3.94 -31.72 7.66
N ILE A 419 -3.25 -30.57 7.64
CA ILE A 419 -2.78 -29.93 6.40
C ILE A 419 -1.85 -30.86 5.63
N LEU A 420 -0.86 -31.45 6.29
CA LEU A 420 0.10 -32.37 5.67
C LEU A 420 -0.63 -33.60 5.11
N GLY A 421 -1.56 -34.17 5.87
CA GLY A 421 -2.42 -35.27 5.41
C GLY A 421 -3.25 -34.90 4.18
N LYS A 422 -3.81 -33.68 4.14
CA LYS A 422 -4.54 -33.17 2.96
C LYS A 422 -3.62 -32.97 1.75
N LEU A 423 -2.41 -32.45 1.96
CA LEU A 423 -1.42 -32.28 0.89
C LEU A 423 -0.93 -33.60 0.31
N ALA A 424 -0.87 -34.66 1.12
CA ALA A 424 -0.54 -36.00 0.66
C ALA A 424 -1.49 -36.51 -0.44
N HIS A 425 -2.75 -36.05 -0.47
CA HIS A 425 -3.73 -36.43 -1.50
C HIS A 425 -3.57 -35.67 -2.85
N TYR A 426 -2.62 -34.74 -2.95
CA TYR A 426 -2.35 -34.02 -4.20
C TYR A 426 -1.37 -34.79 -5.10
N ASP A 427 -1.68 -36.05 -5.42
CA ASP A 427 -0.81 -36.93 -6.21
C ASP A 427 -0.34 -36.25 -7.51
N ARG A 428 0.96 -36.34 -7.83
CA ARG A 428 1.60 -35.76 -9.02
C ARG A 428 1.74 -34.23 -9.06
N ALA A 429 1.23 -33.50 -8.07
CA ALA A 429 1.53 -32.07 -7.97
C ALA A 429 2.98 -31.85 -7.52
N THR A 430 3.59 -30.77 -7.96
CA THR A 430 4.87 -30.26 -7.43
C THR A 430 4.54 -29.08 -6.54
N ILE A 431 4.33 -29.37 -5.26
CA ILE A 431 3.96 -28.38 -4.25
C ILE A 431 5.22 -27.86 -3.56
N HIS A 432 5.31 -26.53 -3.51
CA HIS A 432 6.19 -25.79 -2.63
C HIS A 432 5.46 -25.49 -1.32
N LEU A 433 5.85 -26.16 -0.24
CA LEU A 433 5.37 -25.91 1.11
C LEU A 433 6.31 -24.95 1.84
N CYS A 434 5.82 -23.76 2.20
CA CYS A 434 6.53 -22.78 3.00
C CYS A 434 5.91 -22.69 4.40
N ILE A 435 6.72 -22.72 5.46
CA ILE A 435 6.28 -22.59 6.86
C ILE A 435 7.00 -21.37 7.43
N GLN A 436 6.26 -20.28 7.57
CA GLN A 436 6.72 -19.01 8.12
C GLN A 436 6.46 -18.95 9.62
N LEU A 437 7.51 -18.72 10.39
CA LEU A 437 7.50 -18.66 11.84
C LEU A 437 7.64 -17.20 12.28
N GLN A 438 6.58 -16.58 12.80
CA GLN A 438 6.60 -15.16 13.15
C GLN A 438 7.19 -14.85 14.52
N HIS A 439 7.12 -15.79 15.44
CA HIS A 439 7.54 -15.62 16.84
C HIS A 439 8.27 -16.87 17.32
N PRO A 440 9.03 -16.80 18.42
CA PRO A 440 9.59 -17.97 19.07
C PRO A 440 8.45 -18.90 19.49
N PHE A 441 8.12 -19.82 18.58
CA PHE A 441 7.23 -20.93 18.79
C PHE A 441 8.02 -22.00 19.54
N ASN A 442 7.38 -22.78 20.42
CA ASN A 442 8.02 -23.94 21.00
C ASN A 442 8.07 -25.07 19.96
N LEU A 443 8.83 -24.83 18.89
CA LEU A 443 9.07 -25.74 17.78
C LEU A 443 9.60 -27.09 18.28
N PHE A 444 10.30 -27.10 19.43
CA PHE A 444 10.79 -28.32 20.02
C PHE A 444 9.65 -29.27 20.36
N GLU A 445 8.58 -28.80 21.02
CA GLU A 445 7.43 -29.65 21.36
C GLU A 445 6.75 -30.19 20.11
N TRP A 446 6.48 -29.32 19.14
CA TRP A 446 5.83 -29.72 17.90
C TRP A 446 6.65 -30.75 17.11
N PHE A 447 7.95 -30.53 16.96
CA PHE A 447 8.83 -31.46 16.26
C PHE A 447 9.12 -32.75 17.05
N SER A 448 8.96 -32.73 18.38
CA SER A 448 9.19 -33.88 19.25
C SER A 448 7.97 -34.77 19.42
N GLU A 449 6.82 -34.41 18.87
CA GLU A 449 5.59 -35.20 18.98
C GLU A 449 5.74 -36.50 18.15
N LYS A 450 5.97 -37.62 18.84
CA LYS A 450 6.40 -38.91 18.27
C LYS A 450 5.28 -39.78 17.72
N ASP A 451 4.02 -39.43 17.99
CA ASP A 451 2.89 -40.32 17.78
C ASP A 451 2.12 -40.06 16.47
N ALA A 452 2.53 -39.05 15.70
CA ALA A 452 1.94 -38.79 14.40
C ALA A 452 2.26 -39.92 13.41
N LYS A 453 1.22 -40.54 12.85
CA LYS A 453 1.39 -41.54 11.78
C LYS A 453 1.99 -40.85 10.56
N PRO A 454 3.14 -41.31 10.03
CA PRO A 454 3.78 -40.66 8.89
C PRO A 454 2.84 -40.65 7.68
N CYS A 455 2.64 -39.46 7.09
CA CYS A 455 1.94 -39.28 5.82
C CYS A 455 2.98 -39.19 4.70
N SER A 456 2.74 -39.87 3.57
CA SER A 456 3.60 -39.74 2.39
C SER A 456 3.37 -38.37 1.75
N LEU A 457 4.35 -37.47 1.83
CA LEU A 457 4.26 -36.13 1.23
C LEU A 457 4.86 -36.10 -0.19
N GLU A 458 4.45 -37.05 -1.04
CA GLU A 458 4.97 -37.20 -2.42
C GLU A 458 4.79 -35.95 -3.27
N SER A 459 3.73 -35.19 -3.00
CA SER A 459 3.39 -33.93 -3.67
C SER A 459 4.31 -32.77 -3.28
N VAL A 460 4.94 -32.81 -2.11
CA VAL A 460 5.79 -31.72 -1.62
C VAL A 460 7.22 -31.93 -2.11
N LYS A 461 7.65 -31.15 -3.10
CA LYS A 461 9.00 -31.23 -3.68
C LYS A 461 9.96 -30.20 -3.10
N LYS A 462 9.43 -29.06 -2.64
CA LYS A 462 10.20 -28.03 -1.98
C LYS A 462 9.60 -27.74 -0.61
N LEU A 463 10.42 -27.82 0.42
CA LEU A 463 10.09 -27.43 1.79
C LEU A 463 10.91 -26.20 2.17
N GLU A 464 10.23 -25.10 2.49
CA GLU A 464 10.84 -23.86 2.97
C GLU A 464 10.42 -23.61 4.42
N ILE A 465 11.39 -23.42 5.32
CA ILE A 465 11.17 -22.97 6.69
C ILE A 465 11.77 -21.57 6.81
N ASP A 466 10.93 -20.60 7.16
CA ASP A 466 11.30 -19.18 7.16
C ASP A 466 11.08 -18.55 8.54
N MET A 467 12.17 -18.16 9.21
CA MET A 467 12.12 -17.52 10.52
C MET A 467 12.07 -16.00 10.38
N MET A 468 10.90 -15.39 10.56
CA MET A 468 10.66 -14.00 10.13
C MET A 468 11.59 -12.95 10.77
N ASP A 469 12.07 -13.22 11.98
CA ASP A 469 12.83 -12.25 12.78
C ASP A 469 14.31 -12.67 13.01
N GLY A 470 14.83 -13.62 12.23
CA GLY A 470 16.24 -13.97 12.35
C GLY A 470 16.60 -14.73 13.63
N TRP A 471 15.60 -15.29 14.34
CA TRP A 471 15.83 -15.92 15.64
C TRP A 471 16.76 -17.13 15.50
N PRO A 472 17.75 -17.26 16.41
CA PRO A 472 18.55 -18.47 16.48
C PRO A 472 17.66 -19.64 16.93
N MET A 473 17.67 -20.70 16.15
CA MET A 473 17.09 -21.97 16.57
C MET A 473 17.97 -22.55 17.68
N SER A 474 17.38 -22.93 18.82
CA SER A 474 18.16 -23.61 19.85
C SER A 474 18.68 -24.96 19.33
N PRO A 475 19.84 -25.47 19.81
CA PRO A 475 20.35 -26.78 19.38
C PRO A 475 19.31 -27.90 19.55
N LYS A 476 18.52 -27.88 20.63
CA LYS A 476 17.45 -28.87 20.86
C LYS A 476 16.34 -28.77 19.82
N THR A 477 15.87 -27.55 19.56
CA THR A 477 14.85 -27.28 18.53
C THR A 477 15.32 -27.73 17.16
N PHE A 478 16.60 -27.52 16.88
CA PHE A 478 17.25 -27.94 15.65
C PHE A 478 17.29 -29.46 15.53
N GLU A 479 17.70 -30.18 16.57
CA GLU A 479 17.66 -31.65 16.57
C GLU A 479 16.24 -32.20 16.39
N ALA A 480 15.26 -31.59 17.07
CA ALA A 480 13.87 -31.95 16.90
C ALA A 480 13.41 -31.70 15.45
N PHE A 481 13.78 -30.58 14.82
CA PHE A 481 13.47 -30.32 13.41
C PHE A 481 14.02 -31.41 12.48
N PHE A 482 15.27 -31.82 12.64
CA PHE A 482 15.87 -32.88 11.81
C PHE A 482 15.15 -34.21 12.03
N PHE A 483 14.81 -34.53 13.29
CA PHE A 483 14.02 -35.69 13.63
C PHE A 483 12.62 -35.64 12.97
N TRP A 484 11.96 -34.49 12.99
CA TRP A 484 10.68 -34.25 12.34
C TRP A 484 10.76 -34.45 10.83
N VAL A 485 11.72 -33.81 10.15
CA VAL A 485 11.94 -33.98 8.70
C VAL A 485 12.16 -35.46 8.33
N SER A 486 12.90 -36.17 9.17
CA SER A 486 13.21 -37.59 8.95
C SER A 486 11.99 -38.50 9.22
N ASN A 487 11.21 -38.21 10.26
CA ASN A 487 10.07 -39.04 10.66
C ASN A 487 8.84 -38.85 9.81
N TYR A 488 8.53 -37.62 9.41
CA TYR A 488 7.41 -37.32 8.51
C TYR A 488 7.67 -37.80 7.09
N ARG A 489 8.80 -38.49 6.86
CA ARG A 489 9.15 -39.08 5.57
C ARG A 489 8.95 -38.06 4.46
N PHE A 490 9.57 -36.90 4.63
CA PHE A 490 9.87 -35.98 3.53
C PHE A 490 10.88 -36.62 2.54
N LEU A 491 10.77 -37.94 2.31
CA LEU A 491 11.57 -38.79 1.44
C LEU A 491 11.56 -38.29 0.00
N PHE A 492 10.51 -37.56 -0.37
CA PHE A 492 10.27 -37.02 -1.71
C PHE A 492 10.60 -35.54 -1.86
N VAL A 493 11.04 -34.87 -0.78
CA VAL A 493 11.51 -33.49 -0.84
C VAL A 493 12.84 -33.46 -1.56
N GLN A 494 12.92 -32.61 -2.59
CA GLN A 494 14.10 -32.41 -3.43
C GLN A 494 14.88 -31.17 -2.99
N GLU A 495 14.18 -30.15 -2.49
CA GLU A 495 14.77 -28.90 -2.04
C GLU A 495 14.32 -28.57 -0.62
N LEU A 496 15.28 -28.40 0.28
CA LEU A 496 15.05 -27.90 1.63
C LEU A 496 15.65 -26.49 1.76
N GLU A 497 14.84 -25.49 2.11
CA GLU A 497 15.30 -24.12 2.27
C GLU A 497 15.03 -23.61 3.69
N LEU A 498 16.09 -23.21 4.38
CA LEU A 498 16.09 -22.69 5.73
C LEU A 498 16.48 -21.20 5.69
N LYS A 499 15.47 -20.32 5.65
CA LYS A 499 15.66 -18.86 5.59
C LYS A 499 15.79 -18.26 6.98
N ARG A 500 16.68 -17.27 7.08
CA ARG A 500 16.83 -16.41 8.27
C ARG A 500 17.10 -17.17 9.58
N ILE A 501 17.68 -18.37 9.50
CA ILE A 501 18.17 -19.06 10.70
C ILE A 501 19.52 -18.47 11.07
N ALA A 502 19.65 -17.89 12.26
CA ALA A 502 20.96 -17.50 12.76
C ALA A 502 21.80 -18.77 12.95
N SER A 503 22.92 -18.85 12.23
CA SER A 503 23.74 -20.05 12.15
C SER A 503 24.28 -20.46 13.52
N PRO A 504 23.99 -21.67 14.04
CA PRO A 504 24.87 -22.32 14.99
C PRO A 504 26.26 -22.57 14.38
N ASP A 505 27.20 -23.00 15.22
CA ASP A 505 28.57 -23.35 14.84
C ASP A 505 28.60 -24.15 13.50
N PRO A 506 29.36 -23.71 12.48
CA PRO A 506 29.50 -24.42 11.21
C PRO A 506 29.81 -25.93 11.32
N GLY A 507 30.48 -26.36 12.39
CA GLY A 507 30.78 -27.78 12.63
C GLY A 507 29.52 -28.63 12.82
N ILE A 508 28.56 -28.12 13.61
CA ILE A 508 27.30 -28.82 13.92
C ILE A 508 26.45 -29.00 12.65
N TRP A 509 26.48 -28.02 11.74
CA TRP A 509 25.75 -28.10 10.49
C TRP A 509 26.22 -29.24 9.60
N THR A 510 27.52 -29.41 9.45
CA THR A 510 28.07 -30.35 8.47
C THR A 510 27.65 -31.78 8.80
N GLU A 511 27.76 -32.20 10.06
CA GLU A 511 27.37 -33.54 10.51
C GLU A 511 25.86 -33.78 10.34
N LYS A 512 25.02 -32.82 10.73
CA LYS A 512 23.56 -32.96 10.65
C LYS A 512 23.05 -32.94 9.21
N LEU A 513 23.64 -32.10 8.34
CA LEU A 513 23.33 -32.08 6.91
C LEU A 513 23.66 -33.43 6.25
N ASN A 514 24.78 -34.06 6.63
CA ASN A 514 25.13 -35.41 6.16
C ASN A 514 24.05 -36.43 6.55
N GLY A 515 23.58 -36.39 7.79
CA GLY A 515 22.46 -37.24 8.24
C GLY A 515 21.17 -37.01 7.44
N LEU A 516 20.84 -35.77 7.03
CA LEU A 516 19.67 -35.53 6.18
C LEU A 516 19.79 -36.14 4.79
N TRP A 517 20.97 -36.10 4.17
CA TRP A 517 21.18 -36.71 2.86
C TRP A 517 20.93 -38.22 2.87
N ASP A 518 21.28 -38.88 3.97
CA ASP A 518 21.04 -40.31 4.15
C ASP A 518 19.56 -40.62 4.40
N LEU A 519 18.86 -39.74 5.13
CA LEU A 519 17.45 -39.93 5.51
C LEU A 519 16.46 -39.49 4.42
N CYS A 520 16.85 -38.57 3.53
CA CYS A 520 16.01 -38.04 2.46
C CYS A 520 16.60 -38.38 1.09
N PRO A 521 16.28 -39.56 0.51
CA PRO A 521 16.94 -40.06 -0.69
C PRO A 521 16.64 -39.24 -1.96
N GLU A 522 15.56 -38.46 -2.01
CA GLU A 522 15.29 -37.55 -3.14
C GLU A 522 15.87 -36.15 -2.95
N LEU A 523 16.45 -35.84 -1.79
CA LEU A 523 16.98 -34.51 -1.50
C LEU A 523 18.17 -34.22 -2.43
N GLN A 524 18.09 -33.10 -3.14
CA GLN A 524 19.09 -32.65 -4.12
C GLN A 524 19.84 -31.41 -3.64
N SER A 525 19.15 -30.50 -2.94
CA SER A 525 19.73 -29.26 -2.44
C SER A 525 19.19 -28.87 -1.06
N ILE A 526 20.08 -28.29 -0.24
CA ILE A 526 19.75 -27.65 1.03
C ILE A 526 20.25 -26.22 0.96
N THR A 527 19.37 -25.25 1.12
CA THR A 527 19.72 -23.83 1.16
C THR A 527 19.64 -23.34 2.60
N LEU A 528 20.73 -22.83 3.15
CA LEU A 528 20.81 -22.34 4.52
C LEU A 528 21.38 -20.92 4.53
N GLY A 529 20.57 -19.96 4.98
CA GLY A 529 21.03 -18.56 5.09
C GLY A 529 21.56 -17.99 3.76
N GLY A 530 21.01 -18.45 2.63
CA GLY A 530 21.45 -18.08 1.28
C GLY A 530 22.61 -18.90 0.70
N LYS A 531 23.24 -19.78 1.48
CA LYS A 531 24.24 -20.74 0.96
C LYS A 531 23.55 -22.01 0.49
N VAL A 532 23.87 -22.47 -0.72
CA VAL A 532 23.30 -23.69 -1.31
C VAL A 532 24.29 -24.84 -1.20
N TYR A 533 23.89 -25.90 -0.53
CA TYR A 533 24.59 -27.17 -0.41
C TYR A 533 23.93 -28.17 -1.36
N LYS A 534 24.69 -28.68 -2.33
CA LYS A 534 24.22 -29.73 -3.24
C LYS A 534 24.57 -31.10 -2.66
N ARG A 535 23.74 -32.10 -2.95
CA ARG A 535 24.04 -33.48 -2.58
C ARG A 535 25.41 -33.89 -3.16
N PRO A 536 26.30 -34.50 -2.35
CA PRO A 536 27.53 -35.08 -2.87
C PRO A 536 27.21 -36.12 -3.95
N MET A 537 27.83 -36.01 -5.12
CA MET A 537 27.75 -37.09 -6.11
C MET A 537 28.45 -38.31 -5.50
N GLN A 538 27.75 -39.44 -5.42
CA GLN A 538 28.39 -40.72 -5.10
C GLN A 538 29.35 -41.02 -6.25
N ILE A 539 30.65 -40.96 -5.98
CA ILE A 539 31.73 -41.29 -6.92
C ILE A 539 31.88 -42.80 -6.99
#